data_AF-A0A6I0ZBN0-F1
#
_entry.id   AF-A0A6I0ZBN0-F1
#
_cell.length_a   1.000
_cell.length_b   1.000
_cell.length_c   1.000
_cell.angle_alpha   90.00
_cell.angle_beta   90.00
_cell.angle_gamma   90.00
#
_symmetry.space_group_name_H-M   'P 1'
#
loop_
_entity.id
_entity.type
_entity.pdbx_description
1 polymer ?
#
loop_
_entity_poly.entity_id
_entity_poly.type
_entity_poly.pdbx_seq_one_letter_code
_entity_poly.pdbx_strand_id
1 'polypeptide(L)' 'METIELRESDKRRAVNLNRKNGYGLDSKQMMRLINNHKKGDAYKCALIEFRLTDINFHREVEMLMNGKYDELKEQVKQW' A
#
# COMPACT_ATOMS: atom_id res chain seq x y z
N MET A 1 -4.64 -18.02 0.16
CA MET A 1 -4.54 -16.99 1.22
C MET A 1 -5.92 -16.84 1.81
N GLU A 2 -6.07 -16.91 3.13
CA GLU A 2 -7.31 -16.42 3.77
C GLU A 2 -7.49 -14.94 3.42
N THR A 3 -8.67 -14.57 2.94
CA THR A 3 -9.00 -13.18 2.68
C THR A 3 -9.21 -12.49 4.02
N ILE A 4 -8.31 -11.57 4.37
CA ILE A 4 -8.45 -10.79 5.60
C ILE A 4 -9.55 -9.76 5.39
N GLU A 5 -10.61 -9.86 6.20
CA GLU A 5 -11.70 -8.90 6.17
C GLU A 5 -11.28 -7.61 6.91
N LEU A 6 -11.07 -6.54 6.13
CA LEU A 6 -10.80 -5.22 6.68
C LEU A 6 -12.06 -4.60 7.26
N ARG A 7 -11.94 -3.95 8.42
CA ARG A 7 -13.05 -3.19 9.01
C ARG A 7 -13.44 -2.02 8.10
N GLU A 8 -14.74 -1.83 7.91
CA GLU A 8 -15.28 -0.73 7.10
C GLU A 8 -14.81 0.65 7.55
N SER A 9 -14.61 0.86 8.87
CA SER A 9 -14.08 2.11 9.40
C SER A 9 -12.63 2.37 8.95
N ASP A 10 -11.80 1.34 8.83
CA ASP A 10 -10.42 1.46 8.37
C ASP A 10 -10.34 1.64 6.85
N LYS A 11 -11.20 0.94 6.08
CA LYS A 11 -11.35 1.19 4.64
C LYS A 11 -11.72 2.65 4.36
N ARG A 12 -12.73 3.19 5.06
CA ARG A 12 -13.12 4.61 4.93
C ARG A 12 -11.98 5.56 5.29
N ARG A 13 -11.19 5.25 6.32
CA ARG A 13 -10.00 6.05 6.68
C ARG A 13 -8.96 6.05 5.55
N ALA A 14 -8.70 4.90 4.93
CA ALA A 14 -7.77 4.79 3.81
C ALA A 14 -8.26 5.60 2.59
N VAL A 15 -9.53 5.46 2.21
CA VAL A 15 -10.14 6.23 1.10
C VAL A 15 -10.09 7.73 1.38
N ASN A 16 -10.44 8.17 2.60
CA ASN A 16 -10.37 9.59 2.97
C ASN A 16 -8.95 10.14 2.92
N LEU A 17 -7.95 9.32 3.30
CA LEU A 17 -6.55 9.70 3.19
C LEU A 17 -6.11 9.82 1.73
N ASN A 18 -6.52 8.89 0.87
CA ASN A 18 -6.24 8.95 -0.57
C ASN A 18 -6.87 10.18 -1.21
N ARG A 19 -8.15 10.47 -0.90
CA ARG A 19 -8.83 11.71 -1.34
C ARG A 19 -8.09 12.96 -0.87
N LYS A 20 -7.63 13.00 0.40
CA LYS A 20 -6.86 14.14 0.93
C LYS A 20 -5.53 14.32 0.19
N ASN A 21 -4.93 13.23 -0.27
CA ASN A 21 -3.69 13.24 -1.04
C ASN A 21 -3.91 13.47 -2.56
N GLY A 22 -5.14 13.76 -3.00
CA GLY A 22 -5.44 13.90 -4.43
C GLY A 22 -5.24 12.62 -5.24
N TYR A 23 -5.43 11.46 -4.60
CA TYR A 23 -5.26 10.12 -5.17
C TYR A 23 -3.83 9.80 -5.63
N GLY A 24 -2.84 10.59 -5.23
CA GLY A 24 -1.42 10.37 -5.50
C GLY A 24 -0.62 9.96 -4.27
N LEU A 25 0.61 9.49 -4.51
CA LEU A 25 1.63 9.29 -3.49
C LEU A 25 2.94 9.89 -3.96
N ASP A 26 3.64 10.57 -3.06
CA ASP A 26 5.05 10.91 -3.28
C ASP A 26 5.97 9.72 -2.95
N SER A 27 7.21 9.77 -3.42
CA SER A 27 8.20 8.71 -3.23
C SER A 27 8.48 8.40 -1.76
N LYS A 28 8.43 9.39 -0.86
CA LYS A 28 8.63 9.19 0.58
C LYS A 28 7.45 8.45 1.21
N GLN A 29 6.23 8.80 0.80
CA GLN A 29 5.00 8.12 1.24
C GLN A 29 5.01 6.66 0.79
N MET A 30 5.36 6.39 -0.47
CA MET A 30 5.47 5.03 -0.97
C MET A 30 6.56 4.24 -0.25
N MET A 31 7.75 4.82 -0.05
CA MET A 31 8.85 4.19 0.69
C MET A 31 8.43 3.79 2.11
N ARG A 32 7.61 4.62 2.78
CA ARG A 32 7.05 4.32 4.09
C ARG A 32 6.07 3.16 4.05
N LEU A 33 5.19 3.09 3.04
CA LEU A 33 4.25 1.98 2.86
C LEU A 33 4.98 0.66 2.64
N ILE A 34 6.01 0.65 1.79
CA ILE A 34 6.83 -0.55 1.53
C ILE A 34 7.46 -1.06 2.84
N ASN A 35 8.06 -0.16 3.63
CA ASN A 35 8.69 -0.54 4.90
C ASN A 35 7.67 -1.04 5.93
N ASN A 36 6.48 -0.44 5.97
CA ASN A 36 5.40 -0.86 6.86
C ASN A 36 4.83 -2.22 6.45
N HIS A 37 4.71 -2.48 5.15
CA HIS A 37 4.26 -3.77 4.62
C HIS A 37 5.28 -4.88 4.95
N LYS A 38 6.58 -4.65 4.73
CA LYS A 38 7.65 -5.61 5.03
C LYS A 38 7.70 -6.04 6.51
N LYS A 39 7.29 -5.15 7.42
CA LYS A 39 7.26 -5.38 8.89
C LYS A 39 5.85 -5.62 9.43
N GLY A 40 4.84 -5.59 8.56
CA GLY A 40 3.43 -5.61 8.93
C GLY A 40 2.97 -6.99 9.32
N ASP A 41 1.97 -7.03 10.20
CA ASP A 41 1.11 -8.20 10.30
C ASP A 41 0.18 -8.26 9.07
N ALA A 42 -0.47 -9.40 8.89
CA ALA A 42 -1.29 -9.64 7.71
C ALA A 42 -2.43 -8.62 7.55
N TYR A 43 -3.00 -8.11 8.66
CA TYR A 43 -4.03 -7.06 8.61
C TYR A 43 -3.47 -5.72 8.12
N LYS A 44 -2.28 -5.31 8.59
CA LYS A 44 -1.60 -4.11 8.10
C LYS A 44 -1.23 -4.23 6.63
N CYS A 45 -0.75 -5.40 6.19
CA CYS A 45 -0.48 -5.65 4.78
C CYS A 45 -1.74 -5.46 3.94
N ALA A 46 -2.84 -6.14 4.31
CA ALA A 46 -4.12 -6.01 3.62
C ALA A 46 -4.63 -4.55 3.56
N LEU A 47 -4.45 -3.77 4.64
CA LEU A 47 -4.86 -2.35 4.65
C LEU A 47 -4.00 -1.49 3.71
N ILE A 48 -2.70 -1.76 3.60
CA ILE A 48 -1.80 -1.09 2.66
C ILE A 48 -2.16 -1.47 1.23
N GLU A 49 -2.36 -2.75 0.96
CA GLU A 49 -2.77 -3.28 -0.35
C GLU A 49 -4.11 -2.68 -0.81
N PHE A 50 -5.11 -2.63 0.08
CA PHE A 50 -6.38 -1.96 -0.17
C PHE A 50 -6.20 -0.49 -0.54
N ARG A 51 -5.40 0.23 0.26
CA ARG A 51 -5.14 1.66 0.03
C ARG A 51 -4.50 1.90 -1.34
N LEU A 52 -3.52 1.07 -1.74
CA LEU A 52 -2.81 1.19 -3.01
C LEU A 52 -3.70 0.81 -4.20
N THR A 53 -4.54 -0.22 -4.03
CA THR A 53 -5.54 -0.65 -5.03
C THR A 53 -6.54 0.47 -5.33
N ASP A 54 -7.02 1.18 -4.30
CA ASP A 54 -7.96 2.31 -4.42
C ASP A 54 -7.43 3.49 -5.26
N ILE A 55 -6.10 3.61 -5.41
CA ILE A 55 -5.43 4.64 -6.22
C ILE A 55 -4.74 4.07 -7.47
N ASN A 56 -5.11 2.86 -7.91
CA ASN A 56 -4.61 2.19 -9.11
C ASN A 56 -3.15 1.70 -9.09
N PHE A 57 -2.52 1.56 -7.92
CA PHE A 57 -1.15 1.02 -7.77
C PHE A 57 -1.15 -0.52 -7.72
N HIS A 58 -1.91 -1.18 -8.61
CA HIS A 58 -2.08 -2.64 -8.61
C HIS A 58 -0.76 -3.39 -8.83
N ARG A 59 0.12 -2.84 -9.68
CA ARG A 59 1.45 -3.42 -9.94
C ARG A 59 2.31 -3.42 -8.69
N GLU A 60 2.31 -2.32 -7.94
CA GLU A 60 3.07 -2.20 -6.71
C GLU A 60 2.52 -3.12 -5.63
N VAL A 61 1.19 -3.31 -5.56
CA VAL A 61 0.55 -4.32 -4.71
C VAL A 61 1.05 -5.72 -5.05
N GLU A 62 1.07 -6.10 -6.33
CA GLU A 62 1.58 -7.40 -6.76
C GLU A 62 3.06 -7.59 -6.36
N MET A 63 3.89 -6.55 -6.49
CA MET A 63 5.28 -6.60 -6.03
C MET A 63 5.39 -6.79 -4.51
N LEU A 64 4.54 -6.11 -3.73
CA LEU A 64 4.51 -6.27 -2.26
C LEU A 64 4.09 -7.68 -1.85
N MET A 65 3.05 -8.23 -2.46
CA MET A 65 2.57 -9.60 -2.19
C MET A 65 3.61 -10.65 -2.54
N ASN A 66 4.38 -10.42 -3.60
CA ASN A 66 5.49 -11.29 -4.02
C ASN A 66 6.79 -11.05 -3.24
N GLY A 67 6.80 -10.15 -2.24
CA GLY A 67 7.97 -9.85 -1.42
C GLY A 67 9.09 -9.10 -2.15
N LYS A 68 8.82 -8.52 -3.32
CA LYS A 68 9.78 -7.77 -4.17
C LYS A 68 10.06 -6.36 -3.62
N TYR A 69 10.31 -6.24 -2.32
CA TYR A 69 10.45 -4.97 -1.64
C TYR A 69 11.62 -4.14 -2.16
N ASP A 70 12.79 -4.74 -2.37
CA ASP A 70 13.99 -3.98 -2.74
C ASP A 70 13.92 -3.50 -4.20
N GLU A 71 13.38 -4.31 -5.11
CA GLU A 71 13.09 -3.91 -6.50
C GLU A 71 12.11 -2.73 -6.55
N LEU A 72 11.01 -2.81 -5.79
CA LEU A 72 10.02 -1.75 -5.72
C LEU A 72 10.62 -0.45 -5.16
N LYS A 73 11.52 -0.54 -4.17
CA LYS A 73 12.23 0.63 -3.64
C LYS A 73 13.12 1.29 -4.68
N GLU A 74 13.84 0.53 -5.50
CA GLU A 74 14.67 1.11 -6.55
C GLU A 74 13.82 1.84 -7.60
N GLN A 75 12.65 1.31 -7.96
CA GLN A 75 11.72 2.00 -8.87
C GLN A 75 11.19 3.30 -8.26
N VAL A 76 10.81 3.29 -6.98
CA VAL A 76 10.28 4.47 -6.27
C VAL A 76 11.29 5.60 -6.15
N LYS A 77 12.60 5.31 -6.12
CA LYS A 77 13.65 6.35 -6.13
C LYS A 77 13.68 7.16 -7.42
N GLN A 78 13.08 6.67 -8.50
CA GLN A 78 13.03 7.31 -9.82
C GLN A 78 11.73 8.11 -10.06
N TRP A 79 10.84 8.19 -9.05
CA TRP A 79 9.58 8.94 -9.12
C TRP A 79 9.75 10.43 -8.84
#